data_AF-A0A967LZZ3-F1
#
_entry.id   AF-A0A967LZZ3-F1
#
_cell.length_a   1.000
_cell.length_b   1.000
_cell.length_c   1.000
_cell.angle_alpha   90.00
_cell.angle_beta   90.00
_cell.angle_gamma   90.00
#
_symmetry.space_group_name_H-M   'P 1'
#
loop_
_entity.id
_entity.type
_entity.pdbx_description
1 polymer ?
#
loop_
_entity_poly.entity_id
_entity_poly.type
_entity_poly.pdbx_seq_one_letter_code
_entity_poly.pdbx_strand_id
1 'polypeptide(L)'
;PSIRPGGVYEVSDRIPAGYVGRTLEPGTFARIFTGAPVPQGADAVVIQENTEEVEGGVKLNVVPGRHENIRPRGQDIASGEVILE
;
A
#
# COMPACT_ATOMS: atom_id res chain seq x y z
N PRO A 1 0.28 -7.80 15.00
CA PRO A 1 1.74 -7.49 14.94
C PRO A 1 1.95 -6.00 14.69
N SER A 2 2.63 -5.29 15.57
CA SER A 2 2.93 -3.87 15.35
C SER A 2 4.16 -3.73 14.47
N ILE A 3 4.00 -3.15 13.27
CA ILE A 3 5.12 -2.74 12.44
C ILE A 3 5.91 -1.64 13.16
N ARG A 4 7.22 -1.61 12.93
CA ARG A 4 8.16 -0.65 13.54
C ARG A 4 9.25 -0.25 12.56
N PRO A 5 9.84 0.95 12.70
CA PRO A 5 11.04 1.35 11.98
C PRO A 5 12.19 0.36 12.19
N GLY A 6 12.95 0.09 11.14
CA GLY A 6 14.04 -0.89 11.10
C GLY A 6 13.59 -2.36 11.08
N GLY A 7 12.29 -2.65 11.16
CA GLY A 7 11.78 -4.01 11.00
C GLY A 7 11.90 -4.49 9.55
N VAL A 8 12.23 -5.76 9.38
CA VAL A 8 12.27 -6.45 8.08
C VAL A 8 11.06 -7.35 7.97
N TYR A 9 10.35 -7.26 6.85
CA TYR A 9 9.10 -7.99 6.60
C TYR A 9 9.14 -8.68 5.25
N GLU A 10 8.53 -9.86 5.18
CA GLU A 10 8.39 -10.61 3.94
C GLU A 10 7.54 -9.82 2.93
N VAL A 11 7.97 -9.82 1.66
CA VAL A 11 7.15 -9.32 0.56
C VAL A 11 6.38 -10.49 -0.04
N SER A 12 5.11 -10.64 0.36
CA SER A 12 4.27 -11.77 -0.03
C SER A 12 3.62 -11.58 -1.40
N ASP A 13 3.60 -10.38 -2.00
CA ASP A 13 2.98 -10.17 -3.31
C ASP A 13 3.59 -9.01 -4.10
N ARG A 14 3.35 -8.99 -5.42
CA ARG A 14 3.72 -7.90 -6.33
C ARG A 14 2.53 -7.54 -7.24
N ILE A 15 1.97 -6.35 -7.05
CA ILE A 15 0.67 -5.93 -7.58
C ILE A 15 0.85 -4.79 -8.59
N PRO A 16 0.99 -5.09 -9.89
CA PRO A 16 1.03 -4.07 -10.94
C PRO A 16 -0.33 -3.35 -11.10
N ALA A 17 -0.29 -2.17 -11.73
CA ALA A 17 -1.50 -1.41 -12.03
C ALA A 17 -2.52 -2.24 -12.83
N GLY A 18 -3.81 -2.12 -12.50
CA GLY A 18 -4.89 -2.88 -13.14
C GLY A 18 -5.13 -4.28 -12.59
N TYR A 19 -4.32 -4.75 -11.63
CA TYR A 19 -4.48 -6.06 -10.98
C TYR A 19 -4.85 -5.90 -9.51
N VAL A 20 -5.70 -6.80 -9.01
CA VAL A 20 -6.01 -6.91 -7.58
C VAL A 20 -5.09 -7.96 -6.97
N GLY A 21 -4.34 -7.56 -5.94
CA GLY A 21 -3.44 -8.48 -5.22
C GLY A 21 -4.18 -9.46 -4.32
N ARG A 22 -3.43 -10.40 -3.76
CA ARG A 22 -3.93 -11.31 -2.71
C ARG A 22 -4.17 -10.56 -1.42
N THR A 23 -5.00 -11.12 -0.54
CA THR A 23 -5.14 -10.64 0.84
C THR A 23 -3.77 -10.60 1.51
N LEU A 24 -3.47 -9.47 2.15
CA LEU A 24 -2.22 -9.27 2.86
C LEU A 24 -2.29 -9.95 4.22
N GLU A 25 -1.39 -10.90 4.46
CA GLU A 25 -1.32 -11.62 5.72
C GLU A 25 -0.71 -10.74 6.83
N PRO A 26 -1.11 -10.92 8.10
CA PRO A 26 -0.57 -10.14 9.19
C PRO A 26 0.95 -10.23 9.30
N GLY A 27 1.64 -9.10 9.16
CA GLY A 27 3.10 -9.03 9.26
C GLY A 27 3.84 -9.26 7.94
N THR A 28 3.13 -9.39 6.82
CA THR A 28 3.72 -9.35 5.48
C THR A 28 3.43 -8.03 4.77
N PHE A 29 4.15 -7.79 3.68
CA PHE A 29 4.04 -6.61 2.83
C PHE A 29 3.78 -7.04 1.39
N ALA A 30 3.19 -6.16 0.59
CA ALA A 30 3.07 -6.33 -0.85
C ALA A 30 3.70 -5.14 -1.56
N ARG A 31 4.42 -5.42 -2.66
CA ARG A 31 4.90 -4.36 -3.54
C ARG A 31 3.75 -3.94 -4.45
N ILE A 32 3.23 -2.74 -4.26
CA ILE A 32 2.13 -2.18 -5.04
C ILE A 32 2.62 -1.06 -5.95
N PHE A 33 2.08 -0.97 -7.17
CA PHE A 33 2.38 0.11 -8.10
C PHE A 33 1.22 1.10 -8.17
N THR A 34 1.53 2.37 -8.45
CA THR A 34 0.53 3.44 -8.58
C THR A 34 -0.60 3.03 -9.54
N GLY A 35 -1.84 3.23 -9.09
CA GLY A 35 -3.04 2.87 -9.86
C GLY A 35 -3.54 1.43 -9.64
N ALA A 36 -2.80 0.60 -8.92
CA ALA A 36 -3.33 -0.68 -8.45
C ALA A 36 -4.31 -0.50 -7.26
N PRO A 37 -5.39 -1.28 -7.19
CA PRO A 37 -6.23 -1.37 -5.99
C PRO A 37 -5.43 -1.86 -4.78
N VAL A 38 -5.66 -1.25 -3.62
CA VAL A 38 -5.07 -1.69 -2.35
C VAL A 38 -5.63 -3.08 -1.99
N PRO A 39 -4.78 -4.08 -1.67
CA PRO A 39 -5.23 -5.41 -1.31
C PRO A 39 -6.00 -5.43 0.01
N GLN A 40 -6.88 -6.42 0.17
CA GLN A 40 -7.57 -6.64 1.44
C GLN A 40 -6.55 -6.88 2.57
N GLY A 41 -6.77 -6.28 3.74
CA GLY A 41 -5.88 -6.43 4.90
C GLY A 41 -4.80 -5.35 5.01
N ALA A 42 -4.56 -4.57 3.94
CA ALA A 42 -3.70 -3.39 4.01
C ALA A 42 -4.51 -2.13 4.36
N ASP A 43 -3.94 -1.25 5.18
CA ASP A 43 -4.54 0.00 5.63
C ASP A 43 -3.67 1.25 5.38
N ALA A 44 -2.48 1.08 4.81
CA ALA A 44 -1.59 2.17 4.40
C ALA A 44 -0.63 1.71 3.28
N VAL A 45 -0.08 2.68 2.54
CA VAL A 45 1.01 2.44 1.57
C VAL A 45 2.19 3.32 1.96
N VAL A 46 3.37 2.72 2.11
CA VAL A 46 4.63 3.44 2.32
C VAL A 46 5.34 3.60 0.97
N ILE A 47 5.88 4.80 0.71
CA ILE A 47 6.67 5.05 -0.50
C ILE A 47 7.98 4.27 -0.48
N GLN A 48 8.50 3.89 -1.66
CA GLN A 48 9.69 3.04 -1.77
C GLN A 48 10.94 3.72 -1.18
N GLU A 49 11.02 5.05 -1.22
CA GLU A 49 12.11 5.84 -0.64
C GLU A 49 12.19 5.70 0.89
N ASN A 50 11.07 5.37 1.54
CA ASN A 50 10.98 5.10 2.98
C ASN A 50 11.16 3.61 3.30
N THR A 51 11.61 2.82 2.34
CA THR A 51 11.93 1.40 2.51
C THR A 51 13.29 1.07 1.94
N GLU A 52 13.82 -0.09 2.31
CA GLU A 52 15.08 -0.62 1.79
C GLU A 52 14.85 -2.10 1.44
N GLU A 53 15.13 -2.47 0.18
CA GLU A 53 15.12 -3.87 -0.21
C GLU A 53 16.35 -4.57 0.41
N VAL A 54 16.09 -5.66 1.14
CA VAL A 54 17.13 -6.43 1.83
C VAL A 54 16.97 -7.90 1.49
N GLU A 55 18.00 -8.70 1.78
CA GLU A 55 17.88 -10.16 1.64
C GLU A 55 16.76 -10.68 2.54
N GLY A 56 15.79 -11.38 1.94
CA GLY A 56 14.64 -11.94 2.65
C GLY A 56 13.45 -11.00 2.86
N GLY A 57 13.47 -9.75 2.35
CA GLY A 57 12.27 -8.91 2.40
C GLY A 57 12.50 -7.42 2.19
N VAL A 58 11.67 -6.62 2.85
CA VAL A 58 11.76 -5.16 2.84
C VAL A 58 11.91 -4.64 4.27
N LYS A 59 12.91 -3.77 4.46
CA LYS A 59 13.11 -3.04 5.71
C LYS A 59 12.31 -1.74 5.66
N LEU A 60 11.53 -1.50 6.71
CA LEU A 60 10.69 -0.31 6.84
C LEU A 60 11.46 0.79 7.58
N ASN A 61 11.76 1.92 6.92
CA ASN A 61 12.48 3.02 7.58
C ASN A 61 11.54 3.95 8.35
N VAL A 62 10.31 4.12 7.85
CA VAL A 62 9.27 4.96 8.45
C VAL A 62 7.96 4.18 8.48
N VAL A 63 7.25 4.22 9.60
CA VAL A 63 5.89 3.66 9.69
C VAL A 63 4.92 4.68 9.07
N PRO A 64 4.15 4.32 8.03
CA PRO A 64 3.19 5.23 7.42
C PRO A 64 2.05 5.55 8.40
N GLY A 65 1.46 6.72 8.24
CA GLY A 65 0.20 7.07 8.88
C GLY A 65 -0.96 6.19 8.37
N ARG A 66 -2.04 6.14 9.14
CA ARG A 66 -3.24 5.38 8.74
C ARG A 66 -3.81 5.96 7.44
N HIS A 67 -4.07 5.10 6.46
CA HIS A 67 -4.54 5.44 5.12
C HIS A 67 -3.60 6.34 4.31
N GLU A 68 -2.33 6.48 4.72
CA GLU A 68 -1.36 7.27 3.96
C GLU A 68 -1.15 6.66 2.56
N ASN A 69 -1.06 7.54 1.56
CA ASN A 69 -0.90 7.19 0.14
C ASN A 69 -2.01 6.28 -0.44
N ILE A 70 -3.14 6.13 0.25
CA ILE A 70 -4.34 5.49 -0.27
C ILE A 70 -5.28 6.58 -0.79
N ARG A 71 -5.72 6.42 -2.03
CA ARG A 71 -6.75 7.28 -2.64
C ARG A 71 -8.10 6.58 -2.61
N PRO A 72 -9.06 7.01 -1.77
CA PRO A 72 -10.37 6.39 -1.71
C PRO A 72 -11.13 6.51 -3.03
N ARG A 73 -12.06 5.59 -3.28
CA ARG A 73 -12.95 5.68 -4.44
C ARG A 73 -13.77 6.97 -4.38
N GLY A 74 -13.79 7.70 -5.50
CA GLY A 74 -14.53 8.96 -5.60
C GLY A 74 -13.91 10.13 -4.82
N GLN A 75 -12.62 10.04 -4.48
CA GLN A 75 -11.90 11.14 -3.81
C GLN A 75 -11.94 12.44 -4.62
N ASP A 76 -11.74 12.35 -5.94
CA ASP A 76 -11.70 13.53 -6.80
C ASP A 76 -13.11 13.96 -7.23
N ILE A 77 -13.97 13.00 -7.60
CA ILE A 77 -15.33 13.24 -8.08
C ILE A 77 -16.24 12.11 -7.59
N ALA A 78 -17.32 12.48 -6.91
CA ALA A 78 -18.30 11.52 -6.43
C ALA A 78 -19.31 11.14 -7.52
N SER A 79 -19.94 9.98 -7.36
CA SER A 79 -21.01 9.57 -8.28
C SER A 79 -22.20 10.55 -8.18
N GLY A 80 -22.62 11.09 -9.32
CA GLY A 80 -23.73 12.04 -9.42
C GLY A 80 -23.33 13.51 -9.34
N GLU A 81 -22.04 13.83 -9.19
CA GLU A 81 -21.54 15.19 -9.17
C GLU A 81 -21.49 15.79 -10.59
N VAL A 82 -21.99 17.02 -10.76
CA VAL A 82 -21.91 17.76 -12.02
C VAL A 82 -20.53 18.44 -12.08
N ILE A 83 -19.73 18.07 -13.08
CA ILE A 83 -18.34 18.52 -13.20
C ILE A 83 -18.25 19.90 -13.87
N LEU A 84 -19.12 20.14 -14.86
CA LEU A 84 -19.17 21.39 -15.63
C LEU A 84 -20.59 21.61 -16.13
N GLU A 85 -21.06 22.86 -16.06
CA GLU A 85 -22.34 23.32 -16.61
C GLU A 85 -22.14 24.07 -17.94
#